data_AF-A0A535V799-F1
#
_entry.id   AF-A0A535V799-F1
#
_cell.length_a   1.000
_cell.length_b   1.000
_cell.length_c   1.000
_cell.angle_alpha   90.00
_cell.angle_beta   90.00
_cell.angle_gamma   90.00
#
_symmetry.space_group_name_H-M   'P 1'
#
loop_
_entity.id
_entity.type
_entity.pdbx_description
1 polymer ?
#
loop_
_entity_poly.entity_id
_entity_poly.type
_entity_poly.pdbx_seq_one_letter_code
_entity_poly.pdbx_strand_id
1 'polypeptide(L)'
;DFLIKAEQIVIEIKKTRPSLKVRELRDQLIVDKDIYRTHPHCRTFIAFIYDPDGYIDNSIGFERDLSNAPGDIRVKVIVAPR
;
A
#
# COMPACT_ATOMS: atom_id res chain seq x y z
N ASP A 1 -3.73 3.05 -9.27
CA ASP A 1 -2.55 2.24 -9.61
C ASP A 1 -1.80 2.72 -10.87
N PHE A 2 -0.48 2.52 -10.87
CA PHE A 2 0.43 2.74 -12.00
C PHE A 2 1.41 1.57 -12.09
N LEU A 3 1.49 0.90 -13.24
CA LEU A 3 2.49 -0.14 -13.50
C LEU A 3 3.65 0.42 -14.31
N ILE A 4 4.83 0.47 -13.69
CA ILE A 4 6.10 0.78 -14.36
C ILE A 4 6.70 -0.55 -14.82
N LYS A 5 6.29 -1.01 -16.00
CA LYS A 5 6.60 -2.36 -16.51
C LYS A 5 8.09 -2.66 -16.61
N ALA A 6 8.91 -1.67 -17.02
CA ALA A 6 10.36 -1.82 -17.14
C ALA A 6 11.03 -2.13 -15.79
N GLU A 7 10.54 -1.52 -14.71
CA GLU A 7 11.05 -1.70 -13.35
C GLU A 7 10.32 -2.82 -12.58
N GLN A 8 9.23 -3.35 -13.16
CA GLN A 8 8.31 -4.30 -12.52
C GLN A 8 7.76 -3.77 -11.18
N ILE A 9 7.49 -2.46 -11.13
CA ILE A 9 6.97 -1.76 -9.95
C ILE A 9 5.52 -1.36 -10.21
N VAL A 10 4.65 -1.67 -9.24
CA VAL A 10 3.30 -1.12 -9.17
C VAL A 10 3.26 -0.09 -8.05
N ILE A 11 2.67 1.07 -8.34
CA ILE A 11 2.41 2.11 -7.36
C ILE A 11 0.90 2.25 -7.22
N GLU A 12 0.38 1.93 -6.04
CA GLU A 12 -1.00 2.19 -5.65
C GLU A 12 -1.05 3.43 -4.76
N ILE A 13 -2.02 4.32 -5.02
CA ILE A 13 -2.16 5.58 -4.29
C ILE A 13 -3.55 5.62 -3.66
N LYS A 14 -3.61 5.85 -2.34
CA LYS A 14 -4.88 6.05 -1.63
C LYS A 14 -4.81 7.28 -0.75
N LYS A 15 -5.95 7.95 -0.58
CA LYS A 15 -6.10 9.10 0.33
C LYS A 15 -7.12 8.77 1.40
N THR A 16 -6.77 8.96 2.67
CA THR A 16 -7.71 8.85 3.79
C THR A 16 -8.78 9.94 3.72
N ARG A 17 -9.95 9.65 4.29
CA ARG A 17 -11.11 10.56 4.35
C ARG A 17 -12.12 10.01 5.36
N PRO A 18 -13.13 10.79 5.80
CA PRO A 18 -14.14 10.30 6.74
C PRO A 18 -14.82 8.98 6.35
N SER A 19 -14.99 8.75 5.03
CA SER A 19 -15.63 7.56 4.46
C SER A 19 -14.66 6.43 4.09
N LEU A 20 -13.36 6.57 4.40
CA LEU A 20 -12.36 5.52 4.19
C LEU A 20 -11.52 5.43 5.47
N LYS A 21 -12.03 4.68 6.44
CA LYS A 21 -11.36 4.52 7.73
C LYS A 21 -10.16 3.59 7.59
N VAL A 22 -9.24 3.66 8.56
CA VAL A 22 -8.00 2.85 8.60
C VAL A 22 -8.24 1.36 8.38
N ARG A 23 -9.34 0.81 8.92
CA ARG A 23 -9.70 -0.61 8.73
C ARG A 23 -10.00 -0.92 7.26
N GLU A 24 -10.89 -0.16 6.64
CA GLU A 24 -11.26 -0.36 5.23
C GLU A 24 -10.06 -0.13 4.30
N LEU A 25 -9.23 0.87 4.62
CA LEU A 25 -7.97 1.10 3.91
C LEU A 25 -7.06 -0.13 3.99
N ARG A 26 -6.91 -0.70 5.19
CA ARG A 26 -6.10 -1.92 5.42
C ARG A 26 -6.64 -3.09 4.61
N ASP A 27 -7.95 -3.31 4.62
CA ASP A 27 -8.60 -4.41 3.89
C ASP A 27 -8.37 -4.27 2.38
N GLN A 28 -8.53 -3.06 1.84
CA GLN A 28 -8.24 -2.78 0.43
C GLN A 28 -6.78 -3.07 0.07
N LEU A 29 -5.82 -2.64 0.90
CA LEU A 29 -4.40 -2.87 0.63
C LEU A 29 -3.99 -4.34 0.69
N ILE A 30 -4.65 -5.15 1.53
CA ILE A 30 -4.43 -6.60 1.55
C ILE A 30 -4.88 -7.22 0.23
N VAL A 31 -6.08 -6.86 -0.25
CA VAL A 31 -6.61 -7.34 -1.53
C VAL A 31 -5.74 -6.89 -2.70
N ASP A 32 -5.36 -5.60 -2.75
CA ASP A 32 -4.51 -5.06 -3.81
C ASP A 32 -3.15 -5.80 -3.84
N LYS A 33 -2.54 -6.03 -2.68
CA LYS A 33 -1.28 -6.78 -2.57
C LYS A 33 -1.40 -8.19 -3.12
N ASP A 34 -2.47 -8.91 -2.78
CA ASP A 34 -2.66 -10.30 -3.21
C ASP A 34 -2.91 -10.40 -4.72
N ILE A 35 -3.68 -9.46 -5.28
CA ILE A 35 -3.87 -9.34 -6.73
C ILE A 35 -2.51 -9.12 -7.41
N TYR A 36 -1.75 -8.12 -6.96
CA TYR A 36 -0.48 -7.76 -7.59
C TYR A 36 0.63 -8.78 -7.37
N ARG A 37 0.54 -9.62 -6.34
CA ARG A 37 1.44 -10.75 -6.14
C ARG A 37 1.35 -11.80 -7.25
N THR A 38 0.18 -11.95 -7.86
CA THR A 38 -0.02 -12.89 -8.97
C THR A 38 0.26 -12.27 -10.34
N HIS A 39 0.55 -10.97 -10.40
CA HIS A 39 0.77 -10.27 -11.65
C HIS A 39 2.15 -10.60 -12.25
N PRO A 40 2.25 -11.10 -13.49
CA PRO A 40 3.50 -11.63 -14.09
C PRO A 40 4.63 -10.59 -14.31
N HIS A 41 4.35 -9.33 -14.03
CA HIS A 41 5.25 -8.19 -14.25
C HIS A 41 5.36 -7.32 -13.00
N CYS A 42 4.95 -7.83 -11.83
CA CYS A 42 5.07 -7.14 -10.56
C CYS A 42 6.08 -7.89 -9.68
N ARG A 43 7.19 -7.23 -9.37
CA ARG A 43 8.13 -7.69 -8.34
C ARG A 43 8.18 -6.78 -7.13
N THR A 44 7.66 -5.56 -7.27
CA THR A 44 7.58 -4.58 -6.19
C THR A 44 6.22 -3.91 -6.20
N PHE A 45 5.52 -3.96 -5.08
CA PHE A 45 4.28 -3.22 -4.84
C PHE A 45 4.55 -2.09 -3.84
N ILE A 46 4.26 -0.86 -4.26
CA ILE A 46 4.37 0.34 -3.42
C ILE A 46 2.97 0.87 -3.18
N ALA A 47 2.54 0.95 -1.93
CA ALA A 47 1.33 1.66 -1.54
C ALA A 47 1.71 3.02 -0.93
N PHE A 48 1.33 4.10 -1.61
CA PHE A 48 1.47 5.46 -1.10
C PHE A 48 0.13 5.94 -0.54
N ILE A 49 0.11 6.21 0.75
CA ILE A 49 -1.06 6.63 1.51
C ILE A 49 -0.92 8.11 1.86
N TYR A 50 -1.78 8.93 1.29
CA TYR A 50 -1.88 10.33 1.64
C TYR A 50 -2.87 10.51 2.80
N ASP A 51 -2.36 10.83 3.99
CA ASP A 51 -3.13 11.02 5.22
C ASP A 51 -2.91 12.41 5.84
N PRO A 52 -3.37 13.49 5.18
CA PRO A 52 -3.12 14.86 5.64
C PRO A 52 -3.84 15.21 6.95
N ASP A 53 -4.92 14.50 7.27
CA ASP A 53 -5.79 14.80 8.40
C ASP A 53 -5.50 13.88 9.62
N GLY A 54 -4.49 13.01 9.52
CA GLY A 54 -4.06 12.15 10.63
C GLY A 54 -5.05 11.06 11.03
N TYR A 55 -5.76 10.45 10.07
CA TYR A 55 -6.68 9.34 10.37
C TYR A 55 -5.94 8.07 10.82
N ILE A 56 -4.65 7.92 10.50
CA ILE A 56 -3.80 6.81 10.89
C ILE A 56 -2.94 7.23 12.09
N ASP A 57 -3.42 6.94 13.30
CA ASP A 57 -2.74 7.34 14.56
C ASP A 57 -1.29 6.87 14.66
N ASN A 58 -1.01 5.63 14.24
CA ASN A 58 0.33 5.03 14.25
C ASN A 58 0.77 4.65 12.83
N SER A 59 1.17 5.66 12.06
CA SER A 59 1.63 5.50 10.67
C SER A 59 2.80 4.53 10.55
N ILE A 60 3.78 4.58 11.46
CA ILE A 60 4.95 3.69 11.45
C ILE A 60 4.54 2.22 11.63
N GLY A 61 3.65 1.95 12.59
CA GLY A 61 3.12 0.61 12.81
C GLY A 61 2.33 0.11 11.60
N PHE A 62 1.47 0.98 11.05
CA PHE A 62 0.68 0.68 9.86
C PHE A 62 1.57 0.32 8.64
N GLU A 63 2.60 1.13 8.38
CA GLU A 63 3.57 0.89 7.31
C GLU A 63 4.28 -0.46 7.50
N ARG A 64 4.81 -0.71 8.70
CA ARG A 64 5.57 -1.94 9.00
C ARG A 64 4.70 -3.18 8.86
N ASP A 65 3.48 -3.15 9.40
CA ASP A 65 2.58 -4.30 9.40
C ASP A 65 2.19 -4.70 7.97
N LEU A 66 1.92 -3.71 7.12
CA LEU A 66 1.45 -3.96 5.75
C LEU A 66 2.59 -4.14 4.74
N SER A 67 3.77 -3.61 5.05
CA SER A 67 5.00 -3.91 4.29
C SER A 67 5.51 -5.32 4.53
N ASN A 68 5.16 -5.92 5.68
CA ASN A 68 5.49 -7.31 5.94
C ASN A 68 4.61 -8.23 5.07
N ALA A 69 5.23 -8.91 4.11
CA ALA A 69 4.56 -9.81 3.19
C ALA A 69 5.42 -11.06 2.98
N PRO A 70 4.98 -12.25 3.42
CA PRO A 70 5.71 -13.48 3.16
C PRO A 70 5.56 -13.82 1.68
N GLY A 71 6.61 -13.80 0.86
CA GLY A 71 6.52 -14.09 -0.58
C GLY A 71 7.63 -13.52 -1.46
N ASP A 72 7.46 -13.66 -2.78
CA ASP A 72 8.45 -13.29 -3.81
C ASP A 72 8.37 -11.83 -4.28
N ILE A 73 7.34 -11.08 -3.90
CA ILE A 73 7.22 -9.65 -4.21
C ILE A 73 7.65 -8.80 -3.02
N ARG A 74 8.40 -7.73 -3.28
CA ARG A 74 8.72 -6.72 -2.28
C ARG A 74 7.52 -5.81 -2.07
N VAL A 75 7.18 -5.53 -0.83
CA VAL A 75 6.08 -4.63 -0.48
C VAL A 75 6.61 -3.45 0.31
N LYS A 76 6.20 -2.24 -0.08
CA LYS A 76 6.51 -1.03 0.66
C LYS A 76 5.27 -0.17 0.81
N VAL A 77 4.89 0.11 2.05
CA VAL A 77 3.82 1.04 2.38
C VAL A 77 4.46 2.32 2.90
N ILE A 78 3.96 3.46 2.45
CA ILE A 78 4.43 4.80 2.82
C ILE A 78 3.21 5.62 3.18
N VAL A 79 3.19 6.23 4.36
CA VAL A 79 2.18 7.19 4.80
C VAL A 79 2.81 8.58 4.84
N ALA A 80 2.13 9.56 4.24
CA ALA A 80 2.57 10.96 4.22
C ALA A 80 1.37 11.92 4.24
N PRO A 81 1.51 13.17 4.72
CA PRO A 81 2.67 13.72 5.41
C PRO A 81 2.89 13.07 6.78
N ARG A 82 4.04 13.34 7.39
CA ARG A 82 4.36 12.90 8.75
C ARG A 82 4.01 13.97 9.77
#